data_AF-A0A6C0GNC9-F1
#
_entry.id   AF-A0A6C0GNC9-F1
#
_cell.length_a   1.000
_cell.length_b   1.000
_cell.length_c   1.000
_cell.angle_alpha   90.00
_cell.angle_beta   90.00
_cell.angle_gamma   90.00
#
_symmetry.space_group_name_H-M   'P 1'
#
loop_
_entity.id
_entity.type
_entity.pdbx_description
1 polymer ?
#
loop_
_entity_poly.entity_id
_entity_poly.type
_entity_poly.pdbx_seq_one_letter_code
_entity_poly.pdbx_strand_id
1 'polypeptide(L)'
;MGHYHIRKNIAEQLYLFKTKDKFPIEDWNKRGLIPSSDDVRHKMNQEVNRFIDFVVSKLNEPAKSMTDEIQTYLDEWDKVEFDTEETYYITDILCEVMAIANVKVDDIEI
;
A
#
# COMPACT_ATOMS: atom_id res chain seq x y z
N MET A 1 -22.02 16.16 8.35
CA MET A 1 -21.89 15.91 6.89
C MET A 1 -20.44 15.91 6.36
N GLY A 2 -19.41 16.32 7.13
CA GLY A 2 -18.02 16.41 6.63
C GLY A 2 -17.27 15.08 6.44
N HIS A 3 -17.43 14.10 7.35
CA HIS A 3 -16.65 12.86 7.31
C HIS A 3 -16.94 11.95 6.10
N TYR A 4 -18.15 11.98 5.55
CA TYR A 4 -18.52 11.20 4.38
C TYR A 4 -17.79 11.67 3.10
N HIS A 5 -17.65 12.99 2.94
CA HIS A 5 -16.97 13.58 1.79
C HIS A 5 -15.46 13.30 1.81
N ILE A 6 -14.84 13.31 3.00
CA ILE A 6 -13.43 12.99 3.18
C ILE A 6 -13.15 11.53 2.81
N ARG A 7 -13.95 10.58 3.34
CA ARG A 7 -13.80 9.15 3.05
C ARG A 7 -13.97 8.85 1.56
N LYS A 8 -14.94 9.48 0.91
CA LYS A 8 -15.15 9.35 -0.54
C LYS A 8 -13.94 9.84 -1.34
N ASN A 9 -13.38 10.99 -0.97
CA ASN A 9 -12.22 11.55 -1.65
C ASN A 9 -10.96 10.68 -1.48
N ILE A 10 -10.73 10.12 -0.28
CA ILE A 10 -9.62 9.18 -0.05
C ILE A 10 -9.77 7.94 -0.93
N ALA A 11 -10.97 7.34 -0.99
CA ALA A 11 -11.21 6.17 -1.83
C ALA A 11 -10.96 6.46 -3.32
N GLU A 12 -11.38 7.62 -3.83
CA GLU A 12 -11.09 8.05 -5.20
C GLU A 12 -9.58 8.18 -5.46
N GLN A 13 -8.83 8.78 -4.54
CA GLN A 13 -7.37 8.89 -4.65
C GLN A 13 -6.68 7.51 -4.66
N LEU A 14 -7.12 6.60 -3.80
CA LEU A 14 -6.62 5.23 -3.74
C LEU A 14 -6.93 4.43 -5.02
N TYR A 15 -8.12 4.60 -5.61
CA TYR A 15 -8.44 3.99 -6.89
C TYR A 15 -7.57 4.54 -8.03
N LEU A 16 -7.29 5.84 -8.04
CA LEU A 16 -6.35 6.43 -9.01
C LEU A 16 -4.91 5.96 -8.78
N PHE A 17 -4.50 5.71 -7.54
CA PHE A 17 -3.18 5.17 -7.24
C PHE A 17 -3.07 3.70 -7.69
N LYS A 18 -4.15 2.92 -7.55
CA LYS A 18 -4.23 1.52 -7.98
C LYS A 18 -3.94 1.32 -9.48
N THR A 19 -4.32 2.27 -10.34
CA THR A 19 -4.13 2.17 -11.80
C THR A 19 -2.70 2.40 -12.29
N LYS A 20 -1.82 2.92 -11.43
CA LYS A 20 -0.41 3.16 -11.75
C LYS A 20 0.42 1.89 -11.64
N ASP A 21 1.42 1.75 -12.51
CA ASP A 21 2.55 0.85 -12.23
C ASP A 21 3.38 1.45 -11.09
N LYS A 22 3.49 0.72 -9.98
CA LYS A 22 4.18 1.18 -8.76
C LYS A 22 5.65 0.80 -8.74
N PHE A 23 6.07 -0.08 -9.65
CA PHE A 23 7.42 -0.62 -9.72
C PHE A 23 8.03 -0.48 -11.12
N PRO A 24 8.00 0.72 -11.75
CA PRO A 24 8.58 0.92 -13.07
C PRO A 24 10.11 0.82 -13.00
N ILE A 25 10.73 0.28 -14.04
CA ILE A 25 12.20 0.09 -14.14
C ILE A 25 12.97 1.38 -13.82
N GLU A 26 12.46 2.53 -14.22
CA GLU A 26 13.09 3.83 -13.96
C GLU A 26 13.27 4.12 -12.47
N ASP A 27 12.34 3.69 -11.62
CA ASP A 27 12.40 3.96 -10.19
C ASP A 27 13.32 2.99 -9.46
N TRP A 28 13.42 1.73 -9.92
CA TRP A 28 14.47 0.80 -9.48
C TRP A 28 15.87 1.36 -9.74
N ASN A 29 16.09 1.92 -10.94
CA ASN A 29 17.37 2.53 -11.30
C ASN A 29 17.71 3.74 -10.42
N LYS A 30 16.71 4.58 -10.06
CA LYS A 30 16.92 5.71 -9.13
C LYS A 30 17.29 5.25 -7.73
N ARG A 31 16.82 4.07 -7.32
CA ARG A 31 17.19 3.40 -6.06
C ARG A 31 18.57 2.73 -6.12
N GLY A 32 19.19 2.65 -7.29
CA GLY A 32 20.46 1.95 -7.50
C GLY A 32 20.33 0.43 -7.47
N LEU A 33 19.12 -0.09 -7.64
CA LEU A 33 18.79 -1.51 -7.58
C LEU A 33 18.61 -2.09 -8.98
N ILE A 34 18.82 -3.40 -9.12
CA ILE A 34 18.50 -4.11 -10.35
C ILE A 34 17.00 -4.41 -10.35
N PRO A 35 16.24 -4.01 -11.38
CA PRO A 35 14.82 -4.33 -11.44
C PRO A 35 14.60 -5.85 -11.40
N SER A 36 13.70 -6.30 -10.52
CA SER A 36 13.19 -7.68 -10.56
C SER A 36 12.52 -7.99 -11.89
N SER A 37 12.32 -9.27 -12.19
CA SER A 37 11.65 -9.70 -13.42
C SER A 37 10.23 -9.12 -13.54
N ASP A 38 9.72 -9.03 -14.76
CA ASP A 38 8.36 -8.52 -15.02
C ASP A 38 7.29 -9.29 -14.23
N ASP A 39 7.45 -10.61 -14.11
CA ASP A 39 6.55 -11.48 -13.34
C ASP A 39 6.57 -11.12 -11.84
N VAL A 40 7.75 -10.88 -11.27
CA VAL A 40 7.85 -10.50 -9.85
C VAL A 40 7.30 -9.10 -9.63
N ARG A 41 7.65 -8.12 -10.48
CA ARG A 41 7.06 -6.76 -10.39
C ARG A 41 5.54 -6.77 -10.56
N HIS A 42 5.00 -7.70 -11.35
CA HIS A 42 3.56 -7.91 -11.44
C HIS A 42 2.96 -8.40 -10.11
N LYS A 43 3.59 -9.40 -9.46
CA LYS A 43 3.18 -9.86 -8.12
C LYS A 43 3.27 -8.74 -7.08
N MET A 44 4.34 -7.97 -7.06
CA MET A 44 4.50 -6.82 -6.16
C MET A 44 3.36 -5.81 -6.36
N ASN A 45 3.02 -5.48 -7.62
CA ASN A 45 1.87 -4.62 -7.94
C ASN A 45 0.55 -5.23 -7.42
N GLN A 46 0.35 -6.54 -7.55
CA GLN A 46 -0.82 -7.23 -7.02
C GLN A 46 -0.91 -7.13 -5.49
N GLU A 47 0.21 -7.24 -4.76
CA GLU A 47 0.21 -7.08 -3.30
C GLU A 47 -0.23 -5.68 -2.89
N VAL A 48 0.37 -4.64 -3.47
CA VAL A 48 -0.04 -3.28 -3.15
C VAL A 48 -1.51 -3.06 -3.49
N ASN A 49 -1.99 -3.63 -4.61
CA ASN A 49 -3.39 -3.54 -4.99
C ASN A 49 -4.31 -4.26 -3.98
N ARG A 50 -3.89 -5.40 -3.42
CA ARG A 50 -4.62 -6.09 -2.33
C ARG A 50 -4.69 -5.20 -1.08
N PHE A 51 -3.59 -4.57 -0.71
CA PHE A 51 -3.56 -3.65 0.43
C PHE A 51 -4.47 -2.42 0.20
N ILE A 52 -4.45 -1.84 -1.00
CA ILE A 52 -5.35 -0.73 -1.35
C ILE A 52 -6.82 -1.15 -1.21
N ASP A 53 -7.18 -2.33 -1.73
CA ASP A 53 -8.55 -2.85 -1.62
C ASP A 53 -8.96 -3.06 -0.15
N PHE A 54 -8.04 -3.56 0.67
CA PHE A 54 -8.23 -3.67 2.11
C PHE A 54 -8.51 -2.30 2.74
N VAL A 55 -7.62 -1.31 2.55
CA VAL A 55 -7.79 0.04 3.11
C VAL A 55 -9.12 0.67 2.67
N VAL A 56 -9.47 0.56 1.39
CA VAL A 56 -10.74 1.08 0.86
C VAL A 56 -11.95 0.39 1.50
N SER A 57 -11.89 -0.92 1.76
CA SER A 57 -12.96 -1.64 2.46
C SER A 57 -13.18 -1.09 3.87
N LYS A 58 -12.09 -0.75 4.58
CA LYS A 58 -12.11 -0.23 5.94
C LYS A 58 -12.56 1.22 6.06
N LEU A 59 -12.42 2.04 5.01
CA LEU A 59 -12.92 3.43 5.01
C LEU A 59 -14.43 3.53 5.24
N ASN A 60 -15.19 2.50 4.84
CA ASN A 60 -16.64 2.45 4.95
C ASN A 60 -17.13 1.77 6.25
N GLU A 61 -16.25 1.13 7.01
CA GLU A 61 -16.61 0.47 8.26
C GLU A 61 -16.74 1.50 9.41
N PRO A 62 -17.79 1.41 10.24
CA PRO A 62 -17.87 2.18 11.47
C PRO A 62 -17.10 1.48 12.61
N ALA A 63 -16.38 2.29 13.39
CA ALA A 63 -15.94 2.01 14.77
C ALA A 63 -14.55 1.38 15.04
N LYS A 64 -13.76 0.98 14.03
CA LYS A 64 -12.37 0.55 14.28
C LYS A 64 -11.34 1.58 13.80
N SER A 65 -10.25 1.68 14.55
CA SER A 65 -9.07 2.47 14.18
C SER A 65 -8.50 1.92 12.88
N MET A 66 -8.35 2.77 11.87
CA MET A 66 -7.72 2.38 10.60
C MET A 66 -6.28 1.91 10.84
N THR A 67 -5.57 2.52 11.79
CA THR A 67 -4.21 2.14 12.19
C THR A 67 -4.17 0.69 12.67
N ASP A 68 -5.06 0.29 13.58
CA ASP A 68 -5.07 -1.06 14.16
C ASP A 68 -5.39 -2.13 13.10
N GLU A 69 -6.32 -1.81 12.19
CA GLU A 69 -6.67 -2.70 11.07
C GLU A 69 -5.50 -2.85 10.09
N ILE A 70 -4.76 -1.78 9.80
CA ILE A 70 -3.56 -1.84 8.97
C ILE A 70 -2.44 -2.62 9.66
N GLN A 71 -2.20 -2.39 10.95
CA GLN A 71 -1.20 -3.17 11.71
C GLN A 71 -1.52 -4.66 11.63
N THR A 72 -2.77 -5.03 11.91
CA THR A 72 -3.21 -6.43 11.84
C THR A 72 -2.97 -7.02 10.44
N TYR A 73 -3.29 -6.27 9.37
CA TYR A 73 -3.03 -6.73 8.00
C TYR A 73 -1.54 -6.95 7.74
N LEU A 74 -0.67 -6.06 8.21
CA LEU A 74 0.78 -6.15 7.99
C LEU A 74 1.43 -7.26 8.83
N ASP A 75 0.94 -7.50 10.04
CA ASP A 75 1.38 -8.62 10.88
C ASP A 75 1.06 -9.98 10.23
N GLU A 76 -0.05 -10.06 9.51
CA GLU A 76 -0.48 -11.26 8.77
C GLU A 76 0.09 -11.33 7.34
N TRP A 77 0.75 -10.27 6.87
CA TRP A 77 1.26 -10.21 5.50
C TRP A 77 2.45 -11.15 5.32
N ASP A 78 2.24 -12.19 4.51
CA ASP A 78 3.29 -13.15 4.17
C ASP A 78 4.30 -12.55 3.18
N LYS A 79 5.51 -12.31 3.67
CA LYS A 79 6.63 -11.73 2.90
C LYS A 79 7.50 -12.81 2.22
N VAL A 80 7.22 -14.10 2.41
CA VAL A 80 8.10 -15.21 1.98
C VAL A 80 8.30 -15.28 0.45
N GLU A 81 7.37 -14.73 -0.33
CA GLU A 81 7.48 -14.72 -1.80
C GLU A 81 8.43 -13.65 -2.36
N PHE A 82 8.88 -12.69 -1.54
CA PHE A 82 9.69 -11.55 -1.99
C PHE A 82 11.05 -11.56 -1.31
N ASP A 83 12.07 -11.11 -2.04
CA ASP A 83 13.38 -10.89 -1.43
C ASP A 83 13.38 -9.61 -0.57
N THR A 84 14.54 -9.29 0.00
CA THR A 84 14.72 -8.13 0.87
C THR A 84 14.50 -6.80 0.14
N GLU A 85 15.00 -6.66 -1.09
CA GLU A 85 14.89 -5.41 -1.86
C GLU A 85 13.44 -5.20 -2.33
N GLU A 86 12.80 -6.27 -2.79
CA GLU A 86 11.40 -6.30 -3.19
C GLU A 86 10.49 -5.98 -2.00
N THR A 87 10.72 -6.61 -0.84
CA THR A 87 9.95 -6.35 0.38
C THR A 87 10.06 -4.89 0.80
N TYR A 88 11.28 -4.33 0.82
CA TYR A 88 11.46 -2.92 1.18
C TYR A 88 10.78 -1.98 0.20
N TYR A 89 10.84 -2.26 -1.10
CA TYR A 89 10.16 -1.44 -2.08
C TYR A 89 8.64 -1.55 -1.94
N ILE A 90 8.08 -2.75 -1.74
CA ILE A 90 6.64 -2.88 -1.47
C ILE A 90 6.27 -2.04 -0.25
N THR A 91 6.99 -2.19 0.86
CA THR A 91 6.78 -1.44 2.10
C THR A 91 6.75 0.08 1.87
N ASP A 92 7.71 0.63 1.12
CA ASP A 92 7.72 2.07 0.79
C ASP A 92 6.42 2.50 0.10
N ILE A 93 5.93 1.69 -0.84
CA ILE A 93 4.68 1.96 -1.54
C ILE A 93 3.47 1.78 -0.60
N LEU A 94 3.47 0.83 0.33
CA LEU A 94 2.42 0.70 1.35
C LEU A 94 2.36 1.95 2.23
N CYS A 95 3.52 2.52 2.59
CA CYS A 95 3.61 3.79 3.33
C CYS A 95 2.97 4.96 2.55
N GLU A 96 3.16 5.02 1.23
CA GLU A 96 2.46 6.02 0.38
C GLU A 96 0.94 5.84 0.42
N VAL A 97 0.46 4.59 0.38
CA VAL A 97 -0.97 4.26 0.49
C VAL A 97 -1.52 4.69 1.85
N MET A 98 -0.79 4.44 2.94
CA MET A 98 -1.15 4.88 4.30
C MET A 98 -1.24 6.41 4.39
N ALA A 99 -0.28 7.13 3.79
CA ALA A 99 -0.29 8.58 3.75
C ALA A 99 -1.54 9.13 3.02
N ILE A 100 -1.96 8.51 1.90
CA ILE A 100 -3.21 8.86 1.20
C ILE A 100 -4.42 8.60 2.10
N ALA A 101 -4.41 7.50 2.86
CA ALA A 101 -5.45 7.15 3.83
C ALA A 101 -5.43 8.00 5.11
N ASN A 102 -4.49 8.95 5.22
CA ASN A 102 -4.28 9.80 6.39
C ASN A 102 -3.96 8.99 7.67
N VAL A 103 -3.21 7.89 7.49
CA VAL A 103 -2.61 7.09 8.56
C VAL A 103 -1.14 7.47 8.67
N LYS A 104 -0.67 7.75 9.88
CA LYS A 104 0.73 8.07 10.12
C LYS A 104 1.53 6.79 10.16
N VAL A 105 2.58 6.73 9.36
CA VAL A 105 3.48 5.57 9.30
C VAL A 105 4.19 5.35 10.64
N ASP A 106 4.47 6.42 11.39
CA ASP A 106 5.07 6.33 12.74
C ASP A 106 4.19 5.59 13.77
N ASP A 107 2.89 5.42 13.46
CA ASP A 107 1.95 4.67 14.30
C ASP A 107 1.86 3.17 13.89
N ILE A 108 2.70 2.71 12.94
CA ILE A 108 2.73 1.36 12.39
C ILE A 108 4.11 0.72 12.62
N GLU A 109 4.13 -0.52 13.08
CA GLU A 109 5.33 -1.35 13.20
C GLU A 109 5.50 -2.18 11.90
N ILE A 110 6.64 -2.01 11.21
CA ILE A 110 6.91 -2.54 9.85
C ILE A 110 8.09 -3.50 9.82
#